data_AF-A0A973SUM0-F1
#
_entry.id   AF-A0A973SUM0-F1
#
_cell.length_a   1.000
_cell.length_b   1.000
_cell.length_c   1.000
_cell.angle_alpha   90.00
_cell.angle_beta   90.00
_cell.angle_gamma   90.00
#
_symmetry.space_group_name_H-M   'P 1'
#
loop_
_entity.id
_entity.type
_entity.pdbx_description
1 polymer ?
#
loop_
_entity_poly.entity_id
_entity_poly.type
_entity_poly.pdbx_seq_one_letter_code
_entity_poly.pdbx_strand_id
1 'polypeptide(L)'
;NTGKESVDGWTLSWSFPAAQRIKDGWGAELTQSGAVVTAKSLGWNDRIRPGRSVTFGFVGTHASGPNPAPEVFHLNGDRCR
;
A
#
# COMPACT_ATOMS: atom_id res chain seq x y z
N ASN A 1 1.61 11.50 5.13
CA ASN A 1 2.11 11.56 6.52
C ASN A 1 1.49 12.77 7.21
N THR A 2 0.47 12.54 8.03
CA THR A 2 -0.22 13.57 8.81
C THR A 2 0.38 13.79 10.20
N GLY A 3 1.43 13.01 10.56
CA GLY A 3 2.16 13.15 11.81
C GLY A 3 3.18 14.28 11.79
N LYS A 4 3.95 14.39 12.89
CA LYS A 4 4.97 15.43 13.11
C LYS A 4 6.39 14.98 12.78
N GLU A 5 6.62 13.69 12.60
CA GLU A 5 7.94 13.08 12.35
C GLU A 5 8.03 12.57 10.90
N SER A 6 9.24 12.44 10.35
CA SER A 6 9.40 11.78 9.05
C SER A 6 9.14 10.29 9.16
N VAL A 7 8.52 9.72 8.13
CA VAL A 7 8.52 8.28 7.92
C VAL A 7 9.69 7.98 6.98
N ASP A 8 10.66 7.24 7.47
CA ASP A 8 11.83 6.78 6.72
C ASP A 8 11.72 5.25 6.60
N GLY A 9 11.84 4.69 5.40
CA GLY A 9 11.61 3.25 5.23
C GLY A 9 10.13 2.88 5.30
N TRP A 10 9.29 3.38 4.37
CA TRP A 10 7.85 3.10 4.45
C TRP A 10 7.47 1.73 3.86
N THR A 11 6.59 1.04 4.57
CA THR A 11 5.92 -0.20 4.16
C THR A 11 4.44 -0.05 4.46
N LEU A 12 3.60 -0.10 3.42
CA LEU A 12 2.15 -0.08 3.55
C LEU A 12 1.61 -1.49 3.36
N SER A 13 0.76 -1.96 4.27
CA SER A 13 0.07 -3.24 4.12
C SER A 13 -1.45 -3.10 4.23
N TRP A 14 -2.15 -3.95 3.47
CA TRP A 14 -3.60 -4.07 3.53
C TRP A 14 -4.03 -5.48 3.13
N SER A 15 -5.30 -5.80 3.32
CA SER A 15 -5.89 -7.04 2.81
C SER A 15 -6.96 -6.72 1.78
N PHE A 16 -6.95 -7.44 0.66
CA PHE A 16 -8.05 -7.41 -0.27
C PHE A 16 -9.28 -8.12 0.33
N PRO A 17 -10.47 -7.50 0.25
CA PRO A 17 -11.69 -8.06 0.84
C PRO A 17 -12.27 -9.25 0.04
N ALA A 18 -11.82 -9.44 -1.21
CA ALA A 18 -12.29 -10.50 -2.09
C ALA A 18 -11.12 -11.12 -2.86
N ALA A 19 -11.41 -11.75 -4.00
CA ALA A 19 -10.44 -12.46 -4.84
C ALA A 19 -9.58 -11.52 -5.71
N GLN A 20 -9.27 -10.29 -5.26
CA GLN A 20 -8.38 -9.40 -6.01
C GLN A 20 -6.93 -9.89 -5.99
N ARG A 21 -6.23 -9.73 -7.12
CA ARG A 21 -4.82 -10.10 -7.31
C ARG A 21 -4.07 -9.00 -8.03
N ILE A 22 -2.90 -8.63 -7.53
CA ILE A 22 -1.98 -7.71 -8.22
C ILE A 22 -1.34 -8.43 -9.39
N LYS A 23 -1.21 -7.73 -10.52
CA LYS A 23 -0.48 -8.20 -11.71
C LYS A 23 0.81 -7.44 -11.94
N ASP A 24 0.76 -6.12 -11.82
CA ASP A 24 1.91 -5.25 -12.02
C ASP A 24 1.71 -3.93 -11.25
N GLY A 25 2.76 -3.17 -11.05
CA GLY A 25 2.66 -1.86 -10.39
C GLY A 25 3.92 -1.02 -10.48
N TRP A 26 3.82 0.18 -9.93
CA TRP A 26 4.86 1.20 -10.02
C TRP A 26 4.89 2.05 -8.76
N GLY A 27 6.03 2.69 -8.51
CA GLY A 27 6.21 3.57 -7.35
C GLY A 27 6.39 2.85 -6.01
N ALA A 28 6.34 1.51 -6.00
CA ALA A 28 6.57 0.66 -4.84
C ALA A 28 7.01 -0.74 -5.29
N GLU A 29 7.73 -1.46 -4.45
CA GLU A 29 7.88 -2.92 -4.56
C GLU A 29 6.61 -3.57 -3.97
N LEU A 30 5.84 -4.25 -4.82
CA LEU A 30 4.55 -4.84 -4.44
C LEU A 30 4.66 -6.36 -4.34
N THR A 31 4.21 -6.91 -3.23
CA THR A 31 4.08 -8.36 -3.02
C THR A 31 2.69 -8.69 -2.49
N GLN A 32 2.20 -9.88 -2.83
CA GLN A 32 0.92 -10.37 -2.34
C GLN A 32 1.04 -11.83 -1.89
N SER A 33 0.56 -12.12 -0.68
CA SER A 33 0.42 -13.47 -0.14
C SER A 33 -1.02 -13.68 0.33
N GLY A 34 -1.74 -14.57 -0.35
CA GLY A 34 -3.18 -14.72 -0.16
C GLY A 34 -3.92 -13.40 -0.42
N ALA A 35 -4.64 -12.90 0.58
CA ALA A 35 -5.32 -11.61 0.52
C ALA A 35 -4.43 -10.42 0.91
N VAL A 36 -3.31 -10.65 1.60
CA VAL A 36 -2.46 -9.61 2.15
C VAL A 36 -1.54 -9.06 1.07
N VAL A 37 -1.52 -7.74 0.92
CA VAL A 37 -0.61 -7.01 0.06
C VAL A 37 0.35 -6.18 0.91
N THR A 38 1.60 -6.13 0.47
CA THR A 38 2.64 -5.25 1.00
C THR A 38 3.19 -4.40 -0.14
N ALA A 39 3.14 -3.07 0.02
CA ALA A 39 3.84 -2.10 -0.81
C ALA A 39 5.01 -1.53 -0.02
N LYS A 40 6.22 -1.70 -0.52
CA LYS A 40 7.45 -1.19 0.09
C LYS A 40 8.01 -0.04 -0.74
N SER A 41 8.56 0.95 -0.05
CA SER A 41 9.26 2.07 -0.65
C SER A 41 10.38 1.67 -1.61
N LEU A 42 10.68 2.57 -2.54
CA LEU A 42 11.85 2.53 -3.39
C LEU A 42 12.83 3.60 -2.90
N GLY A 43 14.13 3.43 -3.15
CA GLY A 43 15.16 4.32 -2.59
C GLY A 43 14.94 5.82 -2.88
N TRP A 44 14.29 6.17 -3.99
CA TRP A 44 13.99 7.57 -4.35
C TRP A 44 12.78 8.17 -3.64
N ASN A 45 11.88 7.36 -3.06
CA ASN A 45 10.69 7.82 -2.32
C ASN A 45 10.63 7.32 -0.88
N ASP A 46 11.75 6.88 -0.32
CA ASP A 46 11.79 6.21 0.97
C ASP A 46 11.39 7.08 2.16
N ARG A 47 11.48 8.41 1.99
CA ARG A 47 11.21 9.40 3.03
C ARG A 47 9.93 10.20 2.78
N ILE A 48 8.97 10.10 3.70
CA ILE A 48 7.75 10.92 3.74
C ILE A 48 7.83 11.93 4.88
N ARG A 49 8.16 13.18 4.55
CA ARG A 49 8.20 14.28 5.54
C ARG A 49 6.81 14.58 6.12
N PRO A 50 6.73 15.23 7.30
CA PRO A 50 5.47 15.73 7.85
C PRO A 50 4.68 16.55 6.83
N GLY A 51 3.37 16.31 6.73
CA GLY A 51 2.48 16.97 5.78
C GLY A 51 2.69 16.60 4.31
N ARG A 52 3.61 15.68 3.98
CA ARG A 52 3.87 15.22 2.61
C ARG A 52 3.28 13.84 2.35
N SER A 53 3.23 13.49 1.07
CA SER A 53 2.70 12.24 0.54
C SER A 53 3.65 11.63 -0.47
N VAL A 54 3.55 10.31 -0.62
CA VAL A 54 4.09 9.56 -1.75
C VAL A 54 2.92 8.90 -2.46
N THR A 55 3.10 8.59 -3.74
CA THR A 55 2.07 7.95 -4.56
C THR A 55 2.69 6.77 -5.28
N PHE A 56 1.97 5.67 -5.27
CA PHE A 56 2.27 4.46 -6.02
C PHE A 56 0.96 3.93 -6.63
N GLY A 57 1.05 2.96 -7.53
CA GLY A 57 -0.13 2.37 -8.16
C GLY A 57 0.11 0.94 -8.59
N PHE A 58 -0.97 0.26 -8.93
CA PHE A 58 -0.93 -1.10 -9.45
C PHE A 58 -2.09 -1.36 -10.39
N VAL A 59 -1.91 -2.34 -11.26
CA VAL A 59 -2.97 -2.99 -12.02
C VAL A 59 -3.15 -4.41 -11.50
N GLY A 60 -4.40 -4.88 -11.51
CA GLY A 60 -4.73 -6.19 -10.96
C GLY A 60 -5.96 -6.80 -11.62
N THR A 61 -6.31 -7.99 -11.17
CA THR A 61 -7.52 -8.71 -11.56
C THR A 61 -8.43 -8.90 -10.37
N HIS A 62 -9.73 -9.10 -10.63
CA HIS A 62 -10.71 -9.55 -9.66
C HIS A 62 -11.53 -10.68 -10.31
N ALA A 63 -12.14 -11.55 -9.49
CA ALA A 63 -13.10 -12.53 -9.99
C ALA A 63 -14.39 -11.83 -10.45
N SER A 64 -15.21 -12.52 -11.25
CA SER A 64 -16.57 -12.04 -11.56
C SER A 64 -17.34 -11.77 -10.27
N GLY A 65 -17.97 -10.60 -10.16
CA GLY A 65 -18.66 -10.16 -8.95
C GLY A 65 -18.06 -8.88 -8.35
N PRO A 66 -18.32 -8.61 -7.06
CA PRO A 66 -17.93 -7.36 -6.40
C PRO A 66 -16.41 -7.15 -6.39
N ASN A 67 -16.00 -5.89 -6.54
CA ASN A 67 -14.62 -5.43 -6.34
C ASN A 67 -14.56 -4.35 -5.25
N PRO A 68 -14.76 -4.70 -3.97
CA PRO A 68 -14.73 -3.72 -2.90
C PRO A 68 -13.31 -3.21 -2.62
N ALA A 69 -13.21 -1.94 -2.22
CA ALA A 69 -11.95 -1.35 -1.80
C ALA A 69 -11.53 -1.88 -0.41
N PRO A 70 -10.21 -1.97 -0.12
CA PRO A 70 -9.74 -2.16 1.25
C PRO A 70 -10.07 -0.96 2.13
N GLU A 71 -10.45 -1.22 3.39
CA GLU A 71 -10.82 -0.16 4.35
C GLU A 71 -9.73 0.12 5.40
N VAL A 72 -8.85 -0.84 5.64
CA VAL A 72 -7.82 -0.76 6.68
C VAL A 72 -6.45 -0.91 6.05
N PHE A 73 -5.61 0.09 6.28
CA PHE A 73 -4.22 0.13 5.87
C PHE A 73 -3.33 0.30 7.11
N HIS A 74 -2.17 -0.34 7.09
CA HIS A 74 -1.14 -0.17 8.11
C HIS A 74 0.14 0.37 7.47
N LEU A 75 0.64 1.49 7.97
CA LEU A 75 1.92 2.07 7.58
C LEU A 75 2.95 1.75 8.66
N ASN A 76 3.98 0.96 8.32
CA ASN A 76 5.00 0.47 9.26
C ASN A 76 4.41 -0.23 10.50
N GLY A 77 3.25 -0.88 10.34
CA GLY A 77 2.51 -1.56 11.41
C GLY A 77 1.42 -0.71 12.07
N ASP A 78 1.46 0.61 11.94
CA ASP A 78 0.47 1.51 12.53
C ASP A 78 -0.73 1.71 11.62
N ARG A 79 -1.94 1.60 12.18
CA ARG A 79 -3.19 1.79 11.41
C ARG A 79 -3.32 3.24 10.93
N CYS A 80 -3.48 3.42 9.61
CA CYS A 80 -3.78 4.70 8.99
C CYS A 80 -5.18 5.23 9.37
N ARG A 81 -5.34 6.56 9.35
CA ARG A 81 -6.59 7.28 9.63
C ARG A 81 -6.80 8.40 8.63
#